data_AF-H1PMN4-F1
#
_entry.id   AF-H1PMN4-F1
#
_cell.length_a   1.000
_cell.length_b   1.000
_cell.length_c   1.000
_cell.angle_alpha   90.00
_cell.angle_beta   90.00
_cell.angle_gamma   90.00
#
_symmetry.space_group_name_H-M   'P 1'
#
loop_
_entity.id
_entity.type
_entity.pdbx_description
1 polymer ?
#
loop_
_entity_poly.entity_id
_entity_poly.type
_entity_poly.pdbx_seq_one_letter_code
_entity_poly.pdbx_strand_id
1 'polypeptide(L)'
;MDKRGAIEKFSKYLKSYNIKVLKDLDLGTVRFTMEYLGFENSPGKSIESCIWWYDEAAEVRVYFNETGAKFCKEHPQNYNELYRLLNFINARIWVQGSDFSSGSLYKSSNLYNPRIYMTEDGCYDITMTFTLPYDFYEVAPLESEDFITATLPDLLNWLSPTIFSVILGKWSAEEAISFLKDQGFIG
;
A
#
# COMPACT_ATOMS: atom_id res chain seq x y z
N MET A 1 -22.32 -6.80 -1.46
CA MET A 1 -21.70 -8.14 -1.71
C MET A 1 -21.29 -8.73 -0.37
N ASP A 2 -21.38 -10.05 -0.15
CA ASP A 2 -20.92 -10.64 1.11
C ASP A 2 -19.43 -11.02 1.08
N LYS A 3 -18.85 -11.30 2.25
CA LYS A 3 -17.44 -11.73 2.40
C LYS A 3 -17.04 -12.87 1.47
N ARG A 4 -17.90 -13.89 1.35
CA ARG A 4 -17.60 -15.05 0.51
C ARG A 4 -17.52 -14.66 -0.97
N GLY A 5 -18.50 -13.87 -1.45
CA GLY A 5 -18.50 -13.32 -2.79
C GLY A 5 -17.27 -12.47 -3.07
N ALA A 6 -16.85 -11.64 -2.11
CA ALA A 6 -15.65 -10.81 -2.23
C ALA A 6 -14.36 -11.66 -2.35
N ILE A 7 -14.19 -12.67 -1.49
CA ILE A 7 -13.06 -13.61 -1.54
C ILE A 7 -13.02 -14.37 -2.87
N GLU A 8 -14.17 -14.86 -3.34
CA GLU A 8 -14.27 -15.61 -4.60
C GLU A 8 -13.95 -14.72 -5.81
N LYS A 9 -14.41 -13.46 -5.81
CA LYS A 9 -14.17 -12.50 -6.89
C LYS A 9 -12.69 -12.11 -6.95
N PHE A 10 -12.11 -11.70 -5.82
CA PHE A 10 -10.70 -11.32 -5.74
C PHE A 10 -9.78 -12.50 -6.08
N SER A 11 -10.13 -13.72 -5.66
CA SER A 11 -9.39 -14.93 -6.04
C SER A 11 -9.38 -15.18 -7.55
N LYS A 12 -10.47 -14.87 -8.26
CA LYS A 12 -10.54 -14.99 -9.73
C LYS A 12 -9.65 -13.94 -10.40
N TYR A 13 -9.66 -12.70 -9.91
CA TYR A 13 -8.76 -11.65 -10.37
C TYR A 13 -7.29 -12.06 -10.22
N LEU A 14 -6.86 -12.45 -9.01
CA LEU A 14 -5.47 -12.86 -8.79
C LEU A 14 -5.06 -14.00 -9.73
N LYS A 15 -5.95 -14.96 -9.98
CA LYS A 15 -5.71 -16.05 -10.92
C LYS A 15 -5.61 -15.57 -12.37
N SER A 16 -6.45 -14.63 -12.83
CA SER A 16 -6.40 -14.12 -14.20
C SER A 16 -5.13 -13.33 -14.49
N TYR A 17 -4.58 -12.65 -13.49
CA TYR A 17 -3.33 -11.88 -13.59
C TYR A 17 -2.09 -12.67 -13.14
N ASN A 18 -2.23 -13.98 -12.86
CA ASN A 18 -1.15 -14.86 -12.39
C ASN A 18 -0.40 -14.31 -11.16
N ILE A 19 -1.11 -13.60 -10.29
CA ILE A 19 -0.58 -13.09 -9.02
C ILE A 19 -0.60 -14.24 -8.02
N LYS A 20 0.57 -14.59 -7.50
CA LYS A 20 0.70 -15.61 -6.46
C LYS A 20 0.13 -15.08 -5.15
N VAL A 21 -0.62 -15.95 -4.46
CA VAL A 21 -1.22 -15.63 -3.17
C VAL A 21 -1.06 -16.80 -2.22
N LEU A 22 -0.58 -16.49 -1.01
CA LEU A 22 -0.65 -17.39 0.13
C LEU A 22 -1.99 -17.15 0.83
N LYS A 23 -2.69 -18.24 1.16
CA LYS A 23 -3.96 -18.18 1.88
C LYS A 23 -3.81 -18.93 3.19
N ASP A 24 -4.08 -18.24 4.30
CA ASP A 24 -4.01 -18.81 5.63
C ASP A 24 -5.11 -18.26 6.55
N LEU A 25 -5.08 -18.69 7.81
CA LEU A 25 -5.95 -18.19 8.87
C LEU A 25 -5.07 -17.48 9.90
N ASP A 26 -5.28 -16.17 10.05
CA ASP A 26 -4.62 -15.36 11.06
C ASP A 26 -5.63 -15.00 12.15
N LEU A 27 -5.38 -15.50 13.37
CA LEU A 27 -6.31 -15.41 14.51
C LEU A 27 -7.77 -15.80 14.15
N GLY A 28 -7.92 -16.80 13.28
CA GLY A 28 -9.22 -17.30 12.80
C GLY A 28 -9.84 -16.51 11.64
N THR A 29 -9.21 -15.43 11.17
CA THR A 29 -9.64 -14.65 10.02
C THR A 29 -8.92 -15.12 8.76
N VAL A 30 -9.65 -15.31 7.66
CA VAL A 30 -9.05 -15.63 6.36
C VAL A 30 -8.16 -14.47 5.94
N ARG A 31 -6.90 -14.77 5.65
CA ARG A 31 -5.93 -13.79 5.19
C ARG A 31 -5.32 -14.21 3.86
N PHE A 32 -5.21 -13.25 2.95
CA PHE A 32 -4.45 -13.38 1.72
C PHE A 32 -3.15 -12.59 1.88
N THR A 33 -2.02 -13.18 1.51
CA THR A 33 -0.73 -12.50 1.42
C THR A 33 -0.20 -12.60 0.00
N MET A 34 0.20 -11.47 -0.57
CA MET A 34 0.79 -11.39 -1.91
C MET A 34 2.13 -10.65 -1.85
N GLU A 35 3.05 -11.03 -2.74
CA GLU A 35 4.30 -10.32 -2.98
C GLU A 35 4.38 -9.93 -4.45
N TYR A 36 4.77 -8.70 -4.71
CA TYR A 36 4.93 -8.12 -6.03
C TYR A 36 6.41 -7.79 -6.26
N LEU A 37 6.99 -8.36 -7.31
CA LEU A 37 8.41 -8.18 -7.66
C LEU A 37 8.59 -7.08 -8.71
N GLY A 38 9.82 -6.55 -8.82
CA GLY A 38 10.20 -5.59 -9.88
C GLY A 38 10.05 -4.12 -9.49
N PHE A 39 9.81 -3.85 -8.20
CA PHE A 39 9.74 -2.49 -7.65
C PHE A 39 11.14 -1.97 -7.34
N GLU A 40 11.88 -1.56 -8.37
CA GLU A 40 13.33 -1.26 -8.32
C GLU A 40 13.73 -0.18 -7.30
N ASN A 41 12.84 0.74 -6.95
CA ASN A 41 13.12 1.77 -5.97
C ASN A 41 12.91 1.29 -4.53
N SER A 42 12.19 0.17 -4.34
CA SER A 42 11.84 -0.38 -3.04
C SER A 42 12.96 -1.27 -2.48
N PRO A 43 13.22 -1.26 -1.15
CA PRO A 43 14.14 -2.21 -0.55
C PRO A 43 13.78 -3.64 -0.91
N GLY A 44 14.77 -4.48 -1.21
CA GLY A 44 14.55 -5.86 -1.67
C GLY A 44 13.84 -5.99 -3.03
N LYS A 45 13.56 -4.88 -3.72
CA LYS A 45 12.89 -4.82 -5.05
C LYS A 45 11.51 -5.49 -5.09
N SER A 46 10.85 -5.56 -3.93
CA SER A 46 9.50 -6.09 -3.80
C SER A 46 8.65 -5.27 -2.82
N ILE A 47 7.34 -5.39 -3.01
CA ILE A 47 6.32 -4.84 -2.14
C ILE A 47 5.37 -5.98 -1.80
N GLU A 48 4.84 -5.97 -0.59
CA GLU A 48 3.93 -7.00 -0.12
C GLU A 48 2.56 -6.41 0.19
N SER A 49 1.54 -7.25 0.18
CA SER A 49 0.23 -6.90 0.70
C SER A 49 -0.41 -8.03 1.46
N CYS A 50 -1.25 -7.66 2.41
CA CYS A 50 -2.11 -8.57 3.16
C CYS A 50 -3.55 -8.07 3.13
N ILE A 51 -4.49 -9.01 3.01
CA ILE A 51 -5.92 -8.73 3.09
C ILE A 51 -6.54 -9.66 4.13
N TRP A 52 -7.07 -9.09 5.21
CA TRP A 52 -7.88 -9.81 6.19
C TRP A 52 -9.35 -9.65 5.83
N TRP A 53 -10.03 -10.77 5.57
CA TRP A 53 -11.43 -10.77 5.17
C TRP A 53 -12.34 -10.90 6.40
N TYR A 54 -12.68 -9.77 7.04
CA TYR A 54 -13.67 -9.73 8.12
C TYR A 54 -15.10 -9.76 7.56
N ASP A 55 -16.11 -9.91 8.42
CA ASP A 55 -17.47 -10.18 7.94
C ASP A 55 -18.12 -8.96 7.25
N GLU A 56 -17.82 -7.74 7.72
CA GLU A 56 -18.42 -6.50 7.20
C GLU A 56 -17.58 -5.82 6.11
N ALA A 57 -16.26 -5.95 6.17
CA ALA A 57 -15.30 -5.35 5.25
C ALA A 57 -13.97 -6.09 5.31
N ALA A 58 -13.14 -5.95 4.28
CA ALA A 58 -11.75 -6.40 4.37
C ALA A 58 -10.85 -5.28 4.90
N GLU A 59 -9.86 -5.63 5.72
CA GLU A 59 -8.72 -4.76 6.00
C GLU A 59 -7.62 -5.08 5.00
N VAL A 60 -7.15 -4.06 4.29
CA VAL A 60 -6.06 -4.18 3.33
C VAL A 60 -4.84 -3.45 3.86
N ARG A 61 -3.69 -4.11 3.77
CA ARG A 61 -2.37 -3.51 4.02
C ARG A 61 -1.49 -3.73 2.81
N VAL A 62 -0.77 -2.70 2.39
CA VAL A 62 0.31 -2.78 1.40
C VAL A 62 1.54 -2.16 2.05
N TYR A 63 2.67 -2.86 2.05
CA TYR A 63 3.82 -2.50 2.87
C TYR A 63 5.13 -2.91 2.22
N PHE A 64 6.23 -2.26 2.63
CA PHE A 64 7.57 -2.66 2.20
C PHE A 64 7.96 -3.98 2.87
N ASN A 65 8.71 -4.83 2.18
CA ASN A 65 9.15 -6.13 2.68
C ASN A 65 10.07 -6.04 3.92
N GLU A 66 10.53 -7.19 4.39
CA GLU A 66 11.42 -7.34 5.54
C GLU A 66 12.70 -6.48 5.49
N THR A 67 13.19 -6.14 4.29
CA THR A 67 14.37 -5.28 4.14
C THR A 67 14.05 -3.84 4.55
N GLY A 68 12.87 -3.35 4.17
CA GLY A 68 12.38 -2.03 4.56
C GLY A 68 12.14 -1.95 6.07
N ALA A 69 11.50 -2.98 6.64
CA ALA A 69 11.28 -3.09 8.08
C ALA A 69 12.59 -3.11 8.87
N LYS A 70 13.61 -3.84 8.37
CA LYS A 70 14.96 -3.86 8.96
C LYS A 70 15.58 -2.47 9.02
N PHE A 71 15.50 -1.67 7.96
CA PHE A 71 16.04 -0.31 7.99
C PHE A 71 15.37 0.56 9.05
N CYS A 72 14.05 0.42 9.22
CA CYS A 72 13.31 1.12 10.26
C CYS A 72 13.82 0.71 11.65
N LYS A 73 13.85 -0.60 11.93
CA LYS A 73 14.32 -1.16 13.20
C LYS A 73 15.74 -0.74 13.58
N GLU A 74 16.63 -0.61 12.61
CA GLU A 74 18.05 -0.27 12.84
C GLU A 74 18.31 1.24 13.05
N HIS A 75 17.33 2.11 12.75
CA HIS A 75 17.52 3.57 12.80
C HIS A 75 16.47 4.33 13.63
N PRO A 76 16.21 3.93 14.90
CA PRO A 76 15.20 4.56 15.75
C PRO A 76 15.43 6.04 16.02
N GLN A 77 16.68 6.51 15.93
CA GLN A 77 17.03 7.93 16.09
C GLN A 77 16.38 8.85 15.05
N ASN A 78 15.96 8.32 13.90
CA ASN A 78 15.38 9.10 12.79
C ASN A 78 13.85 9.05 12.75
N TYR A 79 13.19 8.40 13.71
CA TYR A 79 11.74 8.22 13.73
C TYR A 79 10.96 9.53 13.70
N ASN A 80 11.42 10.56 14.41
CA ASN A 80 10.72 11.85 14.41
C ASN A 80 10.66 12.49 13.01
N GLU A 81 11.75 12.41 12.25
CA GLU A 81 11.78 12.91 10.88
C GLU A 81 10.91 12.04 9.96
N LEU A 82 10.97 10.71 10.10
CA LEU A 82 10.09 9.82 9.36
C LEU A 82 8.61 10.11 9.64
N TYR A 83 8.21 10.27 10.90
CA TYR A 83 6.83 10.56 11.26
C TYR A 83 6.33 11.90 10.69
N ARG A 84 7.20 12.93 10.65
CA ARG A 84 6.86 14.20 9.99
C ARG A 84 6.58 14.00 8.51
N LEU A 85 7.40 13.20 7.82
CA LEU A 85 7.20 12.86 6.41
C LEU A 85 5.90 12.05 6.21
N LEU A 86 5.65 11.01 7.01
CA LEU A 86 4.43 10.19 6.92
C LEU A 86 3.17 11.03 7.17
N ASN A 87 3.21 11.95 8.13
CA ASN A 87 2.11 12.89 8.38
C ASN A 87 1.84 13.81 7.18
N PHE A 88 2.89 14.29 6.52
CA PHE A 88 2.74 15.07 5.30
C PHE A 88 2.10 14.24 4.17
N ILE A 89 2.56 13.00 3.97
CA ILE A 89 1.99 12.08 2.96
C ILE A 89 0.50 11.88 3.22
N ASN A 90 0.11 11.52 4.45
CA ASN A 90 -1.29 11.36 4.84
C ASN A 90 -2.13 12.62 4.62
N ALA A 91 -1.55 13.81 4.78
CA ALA A 91 -2.28 15.07 4.68
C ALA A 91 -2.39 15.62 3.25
N ARG A 92 -1.52 15.22 2.33
CA ARG A 92 -1.33 15.93 1.04
C ARG A 92 -1.34 15.04 -0.20
N ILE A 93 -1.12 13.73 -0.05
CA ILE A 93 -1.09 12.82 -1.20
C ILE A 93 -2.42 12.12 -1.31
N TRP A 94 -3.18 12.48 -2.34
CA TRP A 94 -4.43 11.84 -2.71
C TRP A 94 -4.16 10.74 -3.74
N VAL A 95 -4.52 9.50 -3.42
CA VAL A 95 -4.24 8.36 -4.29
C VAL A 95 -5.36 8.20 -5.30
N GLN A 96 -5.01 8.35 -6.58
CA GLN A 96 -5.90 8.11 -7.70
C GLN A 96 -5.63 6.73 -8.28
N GLY A 97 -6.66 5.87 -8.32
CA GLY A 97 -6.59 4.63 -9.07
C GLY A 97 -6.39 4.92 -10.55
N SER A 98 -5.55 4.14 -11.22
CA SER A 98 -5.34 4.21 -12.67
C SER A 98 -5.65 2.86 -13.28
N ASP A 99 -6.25 2.85 -14.45
CA ASP A 99 -6.49 1.61 -15.20
C ASP A 99 -5.24 1.08 -15.91
N PHE A 100 -4.12 1.78 -15.77
CA PHE A 100 -2.84 1.52 -16.43
C PHE A 100 -2.95 1.36 -17.96
N SER A 101 -4.03 1.87 -18.54
CA SER A 101 -4.42 1.74 -19.94
C SER A 101 -5.00 3.06 -20.47
N SER A 102 -4.52 4.18 -19.90
CA SER A 102 -4.87 5.56 -20.26
C SER A 102 -6.38 5.87 -20.24
N GLY A 103 -7.12 5.26 -19.31
CA GLY A 103 -8.55 5.47 -19.10
C GLY A 103 -9.46 4.69 -20.04
N SER A 104 -8.96 3.64 -20.70
CA SER A 104 -9.73 2.78 -21.58
C SER A 104 -10.62 1.76 -20.86
N LEU A 105 -10.27 1.34 -19.64
CA LEU A 105 -11.08 0.42 -18.83
C LEU A 105 -11.97 1.18 -17.85
N TYR A 106 -11.41 2.17 -17.14
CA TYR A 106 -12.14 3.07 -16.25
C TYR A 106 -11.41 4.39 -16.06
N LYS A 107 -12.13 5.43 -15.62
CA LYS A 107 -11.54 6.75 -15.37
C LYS A 107 -10.81 6.76 -14.02
N SER A 108 -9.66 7.45 -14.00
CA SER A 108 -8.92 7.70 -12.76
C SER A 108 -9.79 8.43 -11.72
N SER A 109 -9.79 7.91 -10.49
CA SER A 109 -10.60 8.45 -9.38
C SER A 109 -9.99 8.15 -8.01
N ASN A 110 -10.32 9.00 -7.02
CA ASN A 110 -9.99 8.77 -5.61
C ASN A 110 -10.99 7.76 -5.03
N LEU A 111 -10.70 6.47 -5.14
CA LEU A 111 -11.62 5.40 -4.73
C LEU A 111 -11.56 5.13 -3.21
N TYR A 112 -10.34 5.08 -2.66
CA TYR A 112 -10.06 4.83 -1.24
C TYR A 112 -9.03 5.82 -0.71
N ASN A 113 -9.09 6.09 0.60
CA ASN A 113 -8.15 6.96 1.29
C ASN A 113 -7.30 6.14 2.28
N PRO A 114 -6.19 5.53 1.81
CA PRO A 114 -5.30 4.78 2.68
C PRO A 114 -4.53 5.69 3.64
N ARG A 115 -4.22 5.16 4.81
CA ARG A 115 -3.35 5.79 5.82
C ARG A 115 -1.99 5.14 5.78
N ILE A 116 -0.91 5.93 5.72
CA ILE A 116 0.46 5.44 5.84
C ILE A 116 0.99 5.61 7.27
N TYR A 117 1.64 4.59 7.82
CA TYR A 117 2.23 4.61 9.16
C TYR A 117 3.29 3.50 9.29
N MET A 118 4.07 3.53 10.38
CA MET A 118 4.95 2.43 10.78
C MET A 118 4.24 1.60 11.86
N THR A 119 4.28 0.27 11.79
CA THR A 119 3.58 -0.59 12.75
C THR A 119 4.19 -0.54 14.17
N GLU A 120 3.35 -0.68 15.20
CA GLU A 120 3.74 -0.70 16.62
C GLU A 120 3.79 -2.13 17.22
N ASP A 121 3.61 -3.16 16.41
CA ASP A 121 3.63 -4.58 16.81
C ASP A 121 5.05 -5.16 16.95
N GLY A 122 6.08 -4.33 16.81
CA GLY A 122 7.48 -4.73 16.85
C GLY A 122 8.05 -5.21 15.52
N CYS A 123 7.24 -5.22 14.44
CA CYS A 123 7.71 -5.52 13.08
C CYS A 123 8.34 -4.30 12.40
N TYR A 124 7.89 -3.08 12.72
CA TYR A 124 8.37 -1.80 12.15
C TYR A 124 8.10 -1.66 10.64
N ASP A 125 7.00 -2.25 10.16
CA ASP A 125 6.63 -2.19 8.75
C ASP A 125 6.06 -0.83 8.42
N ILE A 126 6.60 -0.14 7.40
CA ILE A 126 5.93 1.03 6.83
C ILE A 126 4.82 0.54 5.91
N THR A 127 3.58 0.84 6.29
CA THR A 127 2.36 0.25 5.78
C THR A 127 1.38 1.33 5.34
N MET A 128 0.77 1.15 4.17
CA MET A 128 -0.47 1.81 3.77
C MET A 128 -1.65 0.89 4.08
N THR A 129 -2.63 1.36 4.85
CA THR A 129 -3.84 0.58 5.18
C THR A 129 -5.12 1.30 4.83
N PHE A 130 -6.12 0.55 4.40
CA PHE A 130 -7.49 1.02 4.27
C PHE A 130 -8.47 -0.13 4.47
N THR A 131 -9.73 0.22 4.74
CA THR A 131 -10.84 -0.74 4.75
C THR A 131 -11.46 -0.80 3.37
N LEU A 132 -11.71 -2.00 2.86
CA LEU A 132 -12.44 -2.29 1.63
C LEU A 132 -13.88 -2.72 1.99
N PRO A 133 -14.88 -1.81 1.95
CA PRO A 133 -16.27 -2.19 2.15
C PRO A 133 -16.75 -3.04 0.97
N TYR A 134 -17.44 -4.15 1.24
CA TYR A 134 -17.83 -5.06 0.18
C TYR A 134 -18.87 -4.50 -0.78
N ASP A 135 -19.71 -3.58 -0.32
CA ASP A 135 -20.66 -2.87 -1.20
C ASP A 135 -19.94 -1.95 -2.19
N PHE A 136 -18.80 -1.36 -1.79
CA PHE A 136 -18.01 -0.52 -2.70
C PHE A 136 -17.23 -1.39 -3.68
N TYR A 137 -16.68 -2.49 -3.20
CA TYR A 137 -16.03 -3.49 -4.05
C TYR A 137 -17.00 -4.12 -5.07
N GLU A 138 -18.27 -4.27 -4.72
CA GLU A 138 -19.28 -4.73 -5.66
C GLU A 138 -19.51 -3.77 -6.82
N VAL A 139 -19.52 -2.47 -6.54
CA VAL A 139 -19.75 -1.40 -7.51
C VAL A 139 -18.55 -1.21 -8.44
N ALA A 140 -17.33 -1.23 -7.91
CA ALA A 140 -16.10 -0.96 -8.65
C ALA A 140 -15.05 -2.06 -8.42
N PRO A 141 -15.29 -3.28 -8.92
CA PRO A 141 -14.47 -4.44 -8.58
C PRO A 141 -13.05 -4.36 -9.16
N LEU A 142 -12.95 -4.08 -10.46
CA LEU A 142 -11.65 -4.06 -11.13
C LEU A 142 -10.80 -2.90 -10.61
N GLU A 143 -11.43 -1.74 -10.41
CA GLU A 143 -10.79 -0.57 -9.83
C GLU A 143 -10.26 -0.86 -8.42
N SER A 144 -11.02 -1.59 -7.60
CA SER A 144 -10.58 -1.98 -6.26
C SER A 144 -9.45 -2.99 -6.30
N GLU A 145 -9.50 -3.95 -7.22
CA GLU A 145 -8.47 -4.96 -7.42
C GLU A 145 -7.15 -4.30 -7.85
N ASP A 146 -7.18 -3.48 -8.90
CA ASP A 146 -6.02 -2.72 -9.39
C ASP A 146 -5.51 -1.71 -8.37
N PHE A 147 -6.39 -1.11 -7.57
CA PHE A 147 -5.98 -0.22 -6.48
C PHE A 147 -5.06 -0.94 -5.50
N ILE A 148 -5.42 -2.17 -5.13
CA ILE A 148 -4.67 -2.99 -4.17
C ILE A 148 -3.38 -3.55 -4.81
N THR A 149 -3.46 -4.08 -6.02
CA THR A 149 -2.36 -4.87 -6.61
C THR A 149 -1.42 -4.10 -7.52
N ALA A 150 -1.77 -2.88 -7.92
CA ALA A 150 -0.93 -2.05 -8.78
C ALA A 150 -0.78 -0.61 -8.25
N THR A 151 -1.88 0.09 -7.96
CA THR A 151 -1.83 1.51 -7.58
C THR A 151 -1.06 1.75 -6.27
N LEU A 152 -1.40 1.02 -5.20
CA LEU A 152 -0.69 1.17 -3.92
C LEU A 152 0.76 0.69 -3.98
N PRO A 153 1.10 -0.46 -4.60
CA PRO A 153 2.49 -0.83 -4.82
C PRO A 153 3.29 0.21 -5.61
N ASP A 154 2.76 0.74 -6.70
CA ASP A 154 3.44 1.77 -7.49
C ASP A 154 3.68 3.05 -6.67
N LEU A 155 2.69 3.48 -5.88
CA LEU A 155 2.83 4.62 -5.00
C LEU A 155 3.92 4.41 -3.95
N LEU A 156 3.94 3.25 -3.28
CA LEU A 156 4.97 2.93 -2.30
C LEU A 156 6.36 2.88 -2.95
N ASN A 157 6.48 2.29 -4.13
CA ASN A 157 7.74 2.27 -4.87
C ASN A 157 8.21 3.68 -5.25
N TRP A 158 7.30 4.56 -5.61
CA TRP A 158 7.62 5.96 -5.87
C TRP A 158 8.01 6.73 -4.60
N LEU A 159 7.33 6.49 -3.47
CA LEU A 159 7.66 7.10 -2.18
C LEU A 159 8.96 6.56 -1.58
N SER A 160 9.34 5.33 -1.92
CA SER A 160 10.47 4.60 -1.35
C SER A 160 11.76 5.43 -1.24
N PRO A 161 12.27 6.09 -2.30
CA PRO A 161 13.51 6.85 -2.19
C PRO A 161 13.45 7.95 -1.12
N THR A 162 12.31 8.61 -0.97
CA THR A 162 12.13 9.67 0.04
C THR A 162 12.03 9.10 1.45
N ILE A 163 11.20 8.07 1.64
CA ILE A 163 11.01 7.39 2.93
C ILE A 163 12.33 6.83 3.43
N PHE A 164 13.05 6.09 2.58
CA PHE A 164 14.29 5.44 2.99
C PHE A 164 15.48 6.40 3.08
N SER A 165 15.48 7.53 2.36
CA SER A 165 16.47 8.58 2.59
C SER A 165 16.29 9.23 3.96
N VAL A 166 15.05 9.41 4.43
CA VAL A 166 14.78 9.95 5.78
C VAL A 166 15.14 8.96 6.87
N ILE A 167 14.67 7.71 6.81
CA ILE A 167 14.93 6.74 7.88
C ILE A 167 16.42 6.38 8.01
N LEU A 168 17.16 6.39 6.90
CA LEU A 168 18.62 6.19 6.89
C LEU A 168 19.40 7.45 7.27
N GLY A 169 18.72 8.56 7.61
CA GLY A 169 19.36 9.81 8.02
C GLY A 169 20.11 10.55 6.90
N LYS A 170 19.81 10.24 5.64
CA LYS A 170 20.40 10.91 4.47
C LYS A 170 19.74 12.26 4.21
N TRP A 171 18.43 12.34 4.41
CA TRP A 171 17.61 13.55 4.28
C TRP A 171 16.87 13.84 5.58
N SER A 172 16.64 15.11 5.85
CA SER A 172 15.61 15.57 6.76
C SER A 172 14.20 15.37 6.17
N ALA A 173 13.19 15.41 7.03
CA ALA A 173 11.80 15.41 6.60
C ALA A 173 11.50 16.62 5.69
N GLU A 174 12.13 17.77 5.93
CA GLU A 174 11.90 18.99 5.15
C GLU A 174 12.42 18.86 3.72
N GLU A 175 13.63 18.31 3.54
CA GLU A 175 14.19 18.02 2.21
C GLU A 175 13.32 17.01 1.45
N ALA A 176 12.90 15.93 2.11
CA ALA A 176 12.00 14.94 1.52
C ALA A 176 10.64 15.53 1.13
N ILE A 177 10.05 16.36 2.00
CA ILE A 177 8.79 17.05 1.71
C ILE A 177 8.97 18.00 0.52
N SER A 178 10.04 18.80 0.48
CA SER A 178 10.30 19.71 -0.65
C SER A 178 10.40 18.93 -1.96
N PHE A 179 11.12 17.81 -1.96
CA PHE A 179 11.20 16.94 -3.13
C PHE A 179 9.83 16.45 -3.58
N LEU A 180 8.99 15.94 -2.67
CA LEU A 180 7.64 15.46 -3.01
C LEU A 180 6.75 16.59 -3.58
N LYS A 181 6.93 17.81 -3.09
CA LYS A 181 6.19 18.98 -3.59
C LYS A 181 6.57 19.32 -5.03
N ASP A 182 7.85 19.26 -5.36
CA ASP A 182 8.35 19.58 -6.70
C ASP A 182 7.95 18.55 -7.76
N GLN A 183 7.64 17.31 -7.35
CA GLN A 183 7.15 16.24 -8.23
C GLN A 183 5.67 16.37 -8.61
N GLY A 184 4.95 17.39 -8.13
CA GLY A 184 3.61 17.73 -8.65
C GLY A 184 2.43 16.91 -8.09
N PHE A 185 2.62 16.15 -7.00
CA PHE A 185 1.52 15.42 -6.33
C PHE A 185 0.65 16.29 -5.40
N ILE A 186 0.94 17.59 -5.28
CA ILE A 186 0.09 18.50 -4.50
C ILE A 186 -1.07 18.97 -5.38
N GLY A 187 -2.24 18.36 -5.17
CA GLY A 187 -3.52 19.01 -5.40
C GLY A 187 -3.88 19.95 -4.25
#